data_AF-A0A935CN34-F1
#
_entry.id   AF-A0A935CN34-F1
#
_cell.length_a   1.000
_cell.length_b   1.000
_cell.length_c   1.000
_cell.angle_alpha   90.00
_cell.angle_beta   90.00
_cell.angle_gamma   90.00
#
_symmetry.space_group_name_H-M   'P 1'
#
loop_
_entity.id
_entity.type
_entity.pdbx_description
1 polymer ?
#
loop_
_entity_poly.entity_id
_entity_poly.type
_entity_poly.pdbx_seq_one_letter_code
_entity_poly.pdbx_strand_id
1 'polypeptide(L)'
;MGDYGGGGQAEAAVAALVTSWNPDLVITLGDNNYPAGEATTIDPHIGQFYHDFIFPYTGSYGAGATENRFFPATGNHDWMTGALQPYLDYFTLPGNERYYDFGRGAVHFFAVDSDSQEPDGITDSSTQALWLQNALAAAPEPWKLIYFHHAPYSSAAHGSNTTLQWPYAAWGATAVLAGHDHTYERILVDGFLYFVNGLGGYTIYAFGVPVAGSEVRFNGDFGAMLVEASDAHLTFQFITQAGVVIDTFSLIAPATPTPTATDTPTATDTPTATDTPTATDTPTATDTPTATDMPTATDTPTATDMPTATDTPTATDTPTATDTPTATDTTDTPTATDMPTATDTPTATDMPTATDTPTATDTPTPLPCCDFNGDGEQDVADIQIVAAAWMSPDARYDFNGNGVVDIYDIGVVVAAWKMPLTTPIVSQADKANHRRYSV
;
A
#
# COMPACT_ATOMS: atom_id res chain seq x y z
N MET A 1 -10.07 -3.45 -5.29
CA MET A 1 -9.35 -3.50 -6.58
C MET A 1 -8.06 -2.72 -6.43
N GLY A 2 -6.91 -3.22 -6.91
CA GLY A 2 -5.66 -2.45 -6.90
C GLY A 2 -5.32 -1.90 -8.28
N ASP A 3 -4.38 -0.96 -8.35
CA ASP A 3 -3.58 -0.72 -9.54
C ASP A 3 -4.44 -0.25 -10.74
N TYR A 4 -5.23 0.79 -10.48
CA TYR A 4 -6.30 1.25 -11.37
C TYR A 4 -6.10 2.67 -11.92
N GLY A 5 -5.60 3.60 -11.10
CA GLY A 5 -5.71 5.06 -11.31
C GLY A 5 -4.84 5.66 -12.41
N GLY A 6 -5.04 5.26 -13.67
CA GLY A 6 -4.36 5.80 -14.84
C GLY A 6 -5.18 6.78 -15.68
N GLY A 7 -6.41 7.10 -15.27
CA GLY A 7 -7.39 7.91 -16.02
C GLY A 7 -7.89 7.24 -17.31
N GLY A 8 -7.59 5.95 -17.50
CA GLY A 8 -7.62 5.28 -18.79
C GLY A 8 -8.95 4.60 -19.15
N GLN A 9 -9.06 4.13 -20.40
CA GLN A 9 -10.24 3.39 -20.86
C GLN A 9 -10.41 2.03 -20.13
N ALA A 10 -9.31 1.36 -19.77
CA ALA A 10 -9.35 0.10 -19.03
C ALA A 10 -9.89 0.31 -17.60
N GLU A 11 -9.36 1.31 -16.89
CA GLU A 11 -9.91 1.77 -15.61
C GLU A 11 -11.40 2.14 -15.73
N ALA A 12 -11.79 2.94 -16.73
CA ALA A 12 -13.17 3.32 -16.96
C ALA A 12 -14.12 2.11 -17.11
N ALA A 13 -13.65 1.03 -17.73
CA ALA A 13 -14.41 -0.19 -17.92
C ALA A 13 -14.51 -1.03 -16.63
N VAL A 14 -13.45 -1.08 -15.81
CA VAL A 14 -13.50 -1.70 -14.47
C VAL A 14 -14.38 -0.87 -13.53
N ALA A 15 -14.32 0.46 -13.58
CA ALA A 15 -15.20 1.36 -12.83
C ALA A 15 -16.67 1.16 -13.20
N ALA A 16 -16.97 1.02 -14.49
CA ALA A 16 -18.32 0.73 -14.98
C ALA A 16 -18.83 -0.64 -14.49
N LEU A 17 -17.96 -1.66 -14.48
CA LEU A 17 -18.26 -2.98 -13.91
C LEU A 17 -18.61 -2.85 -12.41
N VAL A 18 -17.74 -2.23 -11.61
CA VAL A 18 -17.96 -2.03 -10.16
C VAL A 18 -19.23 -1.24 -9.88
N THR A 19 -19.47 -0.17 -10.62
CA THR A 19 -20.68 0.66 -10.50
C THR A 19 -21.95 -0.13 -10.84
N SER A 20 -21.88 -1.05 -11.82
CA SER A 20 -23.02 -1.89 -12.21
C SER A 20 -23.52 -2.83 -11.10
N TRP A 21 -22.67 -3.14 -10.11
CA TRP A 21 -23.04 -3.95 -8.95
C TRP A 21 -23.80 -3.17 -7.88
N ASN A 22 -23.79 -1.83 -7.93
CA ASN A 22 -24.32 -0.96 -6.88
C ASN A 22 -23.84 -1.38 -5.46
N PRO A 23 -22.52 -1.42 -5.20
CA PRO A 23 -21.98 -1.94 -3.96
C PRO A 23 -22.22 -0.98 -2.78
N ASP A 24 -22.26 -1.53 -1.56
CA ASP A 24 -22.33 -0.75 -0.32
C ASP A 24 -21.09 0.12 -0.12
N LEU A 25 -19.91 -0.37 -0.52
CA LEU A 25 -18.64 0.36 -0.56
C LEU A 25 -17.66 -0.25 -1.56
N VAL A 26 -16.58 0.49 -1.82
CA VAL A 26 -15.41 0.05 -2.58
C VAL A 26 -14.16 0.18 -1.70
N ILE A 27 -13.33 -0.86 -1.70
CA ILE A 27 -11.95 -0.79 -1.17
C ILE A 27 -10.94 -0.86 -2.33
N THR A 28 -9.83 -0.13 -2.20
CA THR A 28 -8.71 -0.23 -3.14
C THR A 28 -7.44 -0.77 -2.47
N LEU A 29 -6.60 -1.41 -3.26
CA LEU A 29 -5.41 -2.15 -2.80
C LEU A 29 -4.12 -1.39 -3.14
N GLY A 30 -4.14 -0.07 -2.93
CA GLY A 30 -3.05 0.83 -3.32
C GLY A 30 -2.98 1.17 -4.81
N ASP A 31 -2.03 2.05 -5.11
CA ASP A 31 -1.78 2.64 -6.42
C ASP A 31 -3.04 3.28 -7.01
N ASN A 32 -3.50 4.30 -6.27
CA ASN A 32 -4.73 5.02 -6.55
C ASN A 32 -4.55 6.08 -7.63
N ASN A 33 -3.34 6.56 -7.87
CA ASN A 33 -3.08 7.64 -8.82
C ASN A 33 -1.68 7.52 -9.46
N TYR A 34 -1.63 6.92 -10.65
CA TYR A 34 -0.42 6.89 -11.49
C TYR A 34 -0.16 8.24 -12.17
N PRO A 35 1.09 8.55 -12.55
CA PRO A 35 2.29 7.72 -12.36
C PRO A 35 2.99 7.94 -11.01
N ALA A 36 2.60 8.94 -10.20
CA ALA A 36 3.38 9.34 -9.02
C ALA A 36 2.56 10.01 -7.89
N GLY A 37 1.25 9.74 -7.81
CA GLY A 37 0.41 10.25 -6.72
C GLY A 37 0.10 11.74 -6.79
N GLU A 38 0.36 12.41 -7.92
CA GLU A 38 0.30 13.88 -8.01
C GLU A 38 -1.09 14.48 -7.75
N ALA A 39 -1.14 15.60 -7.00
CA ALA A 39 -2.37 16.36 -6.75
C ALA A 39 -3.04 16.89 -8.04
N THR A 40 -2.28 17.03 -9.13
CA THR A 40 -2.76 17.43 -10.46
C THR A 40 -3.51 16.33 -11.22
N THR A 41 -3.27 15.06 -10.88
CA THR A 41 -3.87 13.90 -11.58
C THR A 41 -4.90 13.15 -10.73
N ILE A 42 -4.90 13.32 -9.40
CA ILE A 42 -5.74 12.52 -8.49
C ILE A 42 -7.25 12.65 -8.75
N ASP A 43 -7.78 13.86 -8.98
CA ASP A 43 -9.19 14.06 -9.33
C ASP A 43 -9.53 13.59 -10.76
N PRO A 44 -8.73 13.90 -11.80
CA PRO A 44 -8.91 13.31 -13.13
C PRO A 44 -8.89 11.78 -13.21
N HIS A 45 -8.09 11.10 -12.39
CA HIS A 45 -7.99 9.65 -12.40
C HIS A 45 -9.09 9.02 -11.54
N ILE A 46 -9.20 9.42 -10.27
CA ILE A 46 -10.13 8.79 -9.32
C ILE A 46 -11.52 9.42 -9.39
N GLY A 47 -11.59 10.76 -9.31
CA GLY A 47 -12.84 11.51 -9.23
C GLY A 47 -13.76 11.23 -10.42
N GLN A 48 -13.21 11.23 -11.64
CA GLN A 48 -13.94 10.97 -12.89
C GLN A 48 -14.77 9.67 -12.89
N PHE A 49 -14.32 8.66 -12.15
CA PHE A 49 -14.93 7.33 -12.15
C PHE A 49 -15.60 6.95 -10.83
N TYR A 50 -15.13 7.49 -9.70
CA TYR A 50 -15.51 7.03 -8.36
C TYR A 50 -16.10 8.13 -7.45
N HIS A 51 -16.33 9.37 -7.93
CA HIS A 51 -16.87 10.46 -7.11
C HIS A 51 -18.15 10.07 -6.34
N ASP A 52 -19.05 9.29 -6.95
CA ASP A 52 -20.32 8.85 -6.34
C ASP A 52 -20.15 7.90 -5.13
N PHE A 53 -18.92 7.47 -4.83
CA PHE A 53 -18.56 6.72 -3.62
C PHE A 53 -17.80 7.56 -2.58
N ILE A 54 -17.25 8.72 -2.95
CA ILE A 54 -16.35 9.52 -2.10
C ILE A 54 -17.16 10.58 -1.32
N PHE A 55 -16.90 10.73 -0.03
CA PHE A 55 -17.42 11.84 0.78
C PHE A 55 -16.45 12.23 1.92
N PRO A 56 -16.23 13.54 2.17
CA PRO A 56 -16.64 14.66 1.33
C PRO A 56 -15.85 14.63 0.01
N TYR A 57 -16.54 14.82 -1.11
CA TYR A 57 -15.89 14.98 -2.41
C TYR A 57 -15.77 16.47 -2.73
N THR A 58 -14.55 16.92 -3.05
CA THR A 58 -14.22 18.32 -3.33
C THR A 58 -13.78 18.56 -4.77
N GLY A 59 -13.74 17.50 -5.57
CA GLY A 59 -13.30 17.51 -6.97
C GLY A 59 -14.35 18.03 -7.95
N SER A 60 -14.08 17.80 -9.24
CA SER A 60 -14.74 18.51 -10.35
C SER A 60 -15.80 17.71 -11.10
N TYR A 61 -15.91 16.39 -10.87
CA TYR A 61 -16.71 15.50 -11.73
C TYR A 61 -18.18 15.31 -11.30
N GLY A 62 -18.55 15.70 -10.08
CA GLY A 62 -19.90 15.52 -9.56
C GLY A 62 -20.10 16.12 -8.19
N ALA A 63 -21.26 15.83 -7.58
CA ALA A 63 -21.56 16.26 -6.20
C ALA A 63 -20.92 15.35 -5.13
N GLY A 64 -20.45 14.16 -5.52
CA GLY A 64 -19.96 13.14 -4.61
C GLY A 64 -21.06 12.29 -3.97
N ALA A 65 -20.66 11.39 -3.08
CA ALA A 65 -21.57 10.65 -2.21
C ALA A 65 -22.12 11.54 -1.08
N THR A 66 -23.12 11.04 -0.34
CA THR A 66 -23.64 11.68 0.89
C THR A 66 -23.08 11.09 2.19
N GLU A 67 -22.36 9.97 2.08
CA GLU A 67 -21.59 9.31 3.14
C GLU A 67 -20.38 8.63 2.47
N ASN A 68 -19.29 8.40 3.21
CA ASN A 68 -18.10 7.81 2.58
C ASN A 68 -18.31 6.31 2.33
N ARG A 69 -18.09 5.90 1.07
CA ARG A 69 -18.20 4.53 0.55
C ARG A 69 -16.95 4.14 -0.24
N PHE A 70 -15.88 4.94 -0.20
CA PHE A 70 -14.61 4.67 -0.87
C PHE A 70 -13.47 4.68 0.16
N PHE A 71 -12.84 3.53 0.36
CA PHE A 71 -11.83 3.30 1.39
C PHE A 71 -10.55 2.74 0.75
N PRO A 72 -9.64 3.60 0.31
CA PRO A 72 -8.40 3.18 -0.32
C PRO A 72 -7.35 2.79 0.73
N ALA A 73 -6.56 1.76 0.43
CA ALA A 73 -5.22 1.63 0.98
C ALA A 73 -4.22 2.39 0.10
N THR A 74 -3.05 2.72 0.64
CA THR A 74 -1.95 3.38 -0.06
C THR A 74 -1.07 2.36 -0.82
N GLY A 75 -0.56 2.76 -1.99
CA GLY A 75 0.47 2.02 -2.73
C GLY A 75 1.74 2.83 -2.96
N ASN A 76 2.77 2.21 -3.55
CA ASN A 76 4.06 2.88 -3.69
C ASN A 76 4.01 4.07 -4.67
N HIS A 77 3.09 4.08 -5.64
CA HIS A 77 2.90 5.23 -6.52
C HIS A 77 2.24 6.41 -5.81
N ASP A 78 1.40 6.17 -4.80
CA ASP A 78 0.78 7.24 -4.00
C ASP A 78 1.83 7.96 -3.12
N TRP A 79 2.88 7.25 -2.70
CA TRP A 79 3.98 7.79 -1.92
C TRP A 79 5.06 8.54 -2.71
N MET A 80 5.10 8.43 -4.05
CA MET A 80 6.18 9.01 -4.87
C MET A 80 6.28 10.53 -4.82
N THR A 81 5.21 11.24 -4.42
CA THR A 81 5.23 12.70 -4.28
C THR A 81 4.69 13.18 -2.94
N GLY A 82 5.25 14.29 -2.45
CA GLY A 82 4.68 15.07 -1.35
C GLY A 82 4.57 14.37 0.01
N ALA A 83 5.26 13.25 0.24
CA ALA A 83 5.09 12.42 1.44
C ALA A 83 3.62 12.05 1.69
N LEU A 84 2.95 11.53 0.65
CA LEU A 84 1.54 11.14 0.63
C LEU A 84 0.52 12.30 0.74
N GLN A 85 0.97 13.56 0.85
CA GLN A 85 0.07 14.71 1.02
C GLN A 85 -1.07 14.82 -0.02
N PRO A 86 -0.88 14.55 -1.34
CA PRO A 86 -1.99 14.60 -2.29
C PRO A 86 -3.12 13.60 -1.99
N TYR A 87 -2.78 12.41 -1.50
CA TYR A 87 -3.75 11.39 -1.08
C TYR A 87 -4.47 11.83 0.20
N LEU A 88 -3.74 12.38 1.17
CA LEU A 88 -4.29 12.88 2.44
C LEU A 88 -5.15 14.15 2.28
N ASP A 89 -4.86 14.98 1.28
CA ASP A 89 -5.67 16.16 0.93
C ASP A 89 -6.96 15.80 0.18
N TYR A 90 -6.99 14.66 -0.51
CA TYR A 90 -8.08 14.27 -1.42
C TYR A 90 -9.12 13.37 -0.76
N PHE A 91 -8.69 12.45 0.10
CA PHE A 91 -9.58 11.57 0.85
C PHE A 91 -9.88 12.11 2.25
N THR A 92 -10.91 11.56 2.89
CA THR A 92 -11.12 11.73 4.34
C THR A 92 -11.50 10.38 4.92
N LEU A 93 -10.61 9.83 5.75
CA LEU A 93 -10.62 8.43 6.16
C LEU A 93 -10.58 8.31 7.69
N PRO A 94 -10.89 7.13 8.25
CA PRO A 94 -10.72 6.88 9.68
C PRO A 94 -9.23 6.88 10.11
N GLY A 95 -9.00 6.83 11.42
CA GLY A 95 -7.66 6.60 11.98
C GLY A 95 -6.68 7.73 11.69
N ASN A 96 -5.54 7.38 11.08
CA ASN A 96 -4.52 8.33 10.61
C ASN A 96 -4.49 8.44 9.07
N GLU A 97 -5.51 7.89 8.40
CA GLU A 97 -5.74 7.91 6.95
C GLU A 97 -4.75 7.09 6.10
N ARG A 98 -3.57 6.73 6.64
CA ARG A 98 -2.59 5.82 6.03
C ARG A 98 -2.92 4.36 6.35
N TYR A 99 -3.20 4.08 7.62
CA TYR A 99 -3.71 2.81 8.11
C TYR A 99 -4.85 3.02 9.11
N TYR A 100 -5.91 2.23 8.98
CA TYR A 100 -7.17 2.49 9.66
C TYR A 100 -8.14 1.31 9.57
N ASP A 101 -9.13 1.28 10.45
CA ASP A 101 -10.16 0.24 10.54
C ASP A 101 -11.58 0.81 10.46
N PHE A 102 -12.52 0.00 9.96
CA PHE A 102 -13.95 0.30 10.00
C PHE A 102 -14.82 -0.96 9.83
N GLY A 103 -16.02 -0.93 10.43
CA GLY A 103 -17.06 -1.95 10.24
C GLY A 103 -18.07 -1.57 9.15
N ARG A 104 -18.49 -2.55 8.34
CA ARG A 104 -19.67 -2.44 7.45
C ARG A 104 -20.39 -3.78 7.37
N GLY A 105 -21.64 -3.82 7.84
CA GLY A 105 -22.44 -5.05 7.85
C GLY A 105 -21.79 -6.14 8.69
N ALA A 106 -21.53 -7.30 8.08
CA ALA A 106 -20.91 -8.45 8.74
C ALA A 106 -19.36 -8.45 8.69
N VAL A 107 -18.73 -7.38 8.19
CA VAL A 107 -17.28 -7.35 7.92
C VAL A 107 -16.62 -6.15 8.60
N HIS A 108 -15.51 -6.40 9.31
CA HIS A 108 -14.54 -5.39 9.69
C HIS A 108 -13.39 -5.36 8.69
N PHE A 109 -13.02 -4.16 8.25
CA PHE A 109 -11.96 -3.91 7.27
C PHE A 109 -10.78 -3.22 7.93
N PHE A 110 -9.56 -3.58 7.55
CA PHE A 110 -8.31 -3.00 8.07
C PHE A 110 -7.40 -2.60 6.90
N ALA A 111 -7.29 -1.31 6.64
CA ALA A 111 -6.27 -0.74 5.76
C ALA A 111 -4.92 -0.78 6.47
N VAL A 112 -3.89 -1.23 5.77
CA VAL A 112 -2.49 -1.21 6.22
C VAL A 112 -1.68 -0.46 5.17
N ASP A 113 -0.84 0.48 5.59
CA ASP A 113 0.19 1.04 4.73
C ASP A 113 1.33 0.04 4.63
N SER A 114 1.62 -0.38 3.41
CA SER A 114 2.62 -1.41 3.11
C SER A 114 3.90 -0.86 2.48
N ASP A 115 4.00 0.46 2.31
CA ASP A 115 5.19 1.09 1.73
C ASP A 115 6.32 1.20 2.76
N SER A 116 7.56 1.06 2.27
CA SER A 116 8.76 1.22 3.09
C SER A 116 8.92 2.62 3.74
N GLN A 117 8.16 3.61 3.27
CA GLN A 117 8.16 4.99 3.76
C GLN A 117 7.19 5.23 4.92
N GLU A 118 6.31 4.27 5.27
CA GLU A 118 5.39 4.40 6.39
C GLU A 118 6.16 4.64 7.71
N PRO A 119 6.03 5.81 8.37
CA PRO A 119 6.82 6.16 9.55
C PRO A 119 6.57 5.26 10.76
N ASP A 120 5.39 4.65 10.88
CA ASP A 120 5.07 3.69 11.96
C ASP A 120 5.56 2.26 11.67
N GLY A 121 6.10 2.02 10.47
CA GLY A 121 6.84 0.83 10.04
C GLY A 121 5.99 -0.34 9.50
N ILE A 122 6.63 -1.20 8.70
CA ILE A 122 6.00 -2.33 7.99
C ILE A 122 6.45 -3.74 8.44
N THR A 123 7.19 -3.87 9.55
CA THR A 123 7.54 -5.18 10.11
C THR A 123 6.42 -5.72 11.01
N ASP A 124 6.41 -7.03 11.27
CA ASP A 124 5.51 -7.73 12.21
C ASP A 124 5.53 -7.22 13.67
N SER A 125 6.48 -6.33 13.95
CA SER A 125 6.88 -5.78 15.25
C SER A 125 6.82 -4.25 15.26
N SER A 126 6.28 -3.64 14.20
CA SER A 126 6.11 -2.19 14.04
C SER A 126 4.97 -1.63 14.89
N THR A 127 4.89 -0.30 15.00
CA THR A 127 3.78 0.39 15.68
C THR A 127 2.46 0.07 14.98
N GLN A 128 2.46 0.06 13.64
CA GLN A 128 1.33 -0.31 12.82
C GLN A 128 0.91 -1.79 13.01
N ALA A 129 1.85 -2.73 13.05
CA ALA A 129 1.54 -4.15 13.26
C ALA A 129 0.92 -4.41 14.65
N LEU A 130 1.43 -3.71 15.68
CA LEU A 130 0.84 -3.75 17.03
C LEU A 130 -0.56 -3.11 17.06
N TRP A 131 -0.80 -2.01 16.33
CA TRP A 131 -2.15 -1.46 16.16
C TRP A 131 -3.08 -2.50 15.53
N LEU A 132 -2.69 -3.12 14.41
CA LEU A 132 -3.51 -4.09 13.68
C LEU A 132 -3.86 -5.31 14.56
N GLN A 133 -2.90 -5.84 15.32
CA GLN A 133 -3.14 -6.95 16.24
C GLN A 133 -4.22 -6.60 17.28
N ASN A 134 -4.17 -5.38 17.84
CA ASN A 134 -5.16 -4.92 18.81
C ASN A 134 -6.53 -4.63 18.17
N ALA A 135 -6.55 -4.03 16.97
CA ALA A 135 -7.78 -3.75 16.23
C ALA A 135 -8.52 -5.04 15.82
N LEU A 136 -7.79 -6.04 15.31
CA LEU A 136 -8.34 -7.38 15.02
C LEU A 136 -8.93 -8.05 16.26
N ALA A 137 -8.31 -7.90 17.43
CA ALA A 137 -8.82 -8.44 18.69
C ALA A 137 -10.07 -7.70 19.20
N ALA A 138 -10.20 -6.40 18.92
CA ALA A 138 -11.31 -5.56 19.34
C ALA A 138 -12.54 -5.64 18.42
N ALA A 139 -12.34 -5.90 17.12
CA ALA A 139 -13.41 -5.90 16.12
C ALA A 139 -14.50 -6.96 16.42
N PRO A 140 -15.79 -6.59 16.53
CA PRO A 140 -16.88 -7.50 16.86
C PRO A 140 -17.41 -8.33 15.68
N GLU A 141 -17.15 -7.94 14.44
CA GLU A 141 -17.70 -8.57 13.24
C GLU A 141 -17.10 -9.99 13.01
N PRO A 142 -17.90 -10.93 12.47
CA PRO A 142 -17.45 -12.30 12.23
C PRO A 142 -16.38 -12.42 11.15
N TRP A 143 -16.32 -11.48 10.21
CA TRP A 143 -15.35 -11.44 9.11
C TRP A 143 -14.40 -10.27 9.27
N LYS A 144 -13.10 -10.52 9.12
CA LYS A 144 -12.02 -9.55 9.36
C LYS A 144 -11.08 -9.53 8.15
N LEU A 145 -11.23 -8.53 7.29
CA LEU A 145 -10.51 -8.42 6.03
C LEU A 145 -9.42 -7.36 6.11
N ILE A 146 -8.19 -7.80 5.95
CA ILE A 146 -7.02 -6.92 5.91
C ILE A 146 -6.71 -6.63 4.44
N TYR A 147 -6.43 -5.39 4.11
CA TYR A 147 -6.12 -4.99 2.75
C TYR A 147 -5.02 -3.93 2.69
N PHE A 148 -4.12 -4.08 1.72
CA PHE A 148 -2.96 -3.22 1.49
C PHE A 148 -2.44 -3.42 0.07
N HIS A 149 -1.24 -2.90 -0.25
CA HIS A 149 -0.71 -2.91 -1.60
C HIS A 149 0.27 -4.04 -1.88
N HIS A 150 1.44 -4.08 -1.24
CA HIS A 150 2.48 -5.06 -1.55
C HIS A 150 2.12 -6.47 -1.04
N ALA A 151 1.94 -7.44 -1.94
CA ALA A 151 1.46 -8.78 -1.56
C ALA A 151 2.45 -9.59 -0.68
N PRO A 152 2.01 -10.21 0.44
CA PRO A 152 2.88 -11.10 1.23
C PRO A 152 3.32 -12.34 0.45
N TYR A 153 2.43 -12.82 -0.43
CA TYR A 153 2.64 -13.93 -1.35
C TYR A 153 2.13 -13.53 -2.73
N SER A 154 2.95 -13.73 -3.75
CA SER A 154 2.60 -13.52 -5.16
C SER A 154 3.53 -14.35 -6.05
N SER A 155 2.97 -14.89 -7.13
CA SER A 155 3.67 -15.61 -8.21
C SER A 155 3.97 -14.75 -9.43
N ALA A 156 3.71 -13.44 -9.39
CA ALA A 156 3.88 -12.53 -10.51
C ALA A 156 5.25 -11.82 -10.50
N ALA A 157 5.37 -10.64 -11.11
CA ALA A 157 6.64 -10.04 -11.47
C ALA A 157 7.38 -9.40 -10.29
N HIS A 158 6.64 -8.80 -9.36
CA HIS A 158 7.19 -8.25 -8.11
C HIS A 158 7.36 -9.33 -7.05
N GLY A 159 6.44 -10.29 -7.01
CA GLY A 159 6.53 -11.49 -6.19
C GLY A 159 6.22 -11.25 -4.71
N SER A 160 6.71 -12.15 -3.87
CA SER A 160 6.31 -12.22 -2.45
C SER A 160 7.11 -11.24 -1.57
N ASN A 161 6.43 -10.33 -0.88
CA ASN A 161 7.05 -9.47 0.13
C ASN A 161 7.09 -10.16 1.50
N THR A 162 8.26 -10.68 1.87
CA THR A 162 8.46 -11.43 3.13
C THR A 162 8.34 -10.56 4.38
N THR A 163 8.57 -9.25 4.29
CA THR A 163 8.41 -8.32 5.43
C THR A 163 6.95 -8.21 5.87
N LEU A 164 6.00 -8.47 4.97
CA LEU A 164 4.56 -8.42 5.19
C LEU A 164 3.93 -9.81 5.44
N GLN A 165 4.73 -10.87 5.65
CA GLN A 165 4.23 -12.19 6.03
C GLN A 165 3.95 -12.27 7.55
N TRP A 166 3.16 -11.32 8.06
CA TRP A 166 2.77 -11.26 9.47
C TRP A 166 1.82 -12.42 9.84
N PRO A 167 1.69 -12.80 11.13
CA PRO A 167 0.87 -13.93 11.56
C PRO A 167 -0.64 -13.60 11.63
N TYR A 168 -1.20 -13.05 10.54
CA TYR A 168 -2.59 -12.58 10.42
C TYR A 168 -3.64 -13.59 10.90
N ALA A 169 -3.48 -14.87 10.54
CA ALA A 169 -4.37 -15.95 10.97
C ALA A 169 -4.39 -16.11 12.50
N ALA A 170 -3.24 -16.00 13.15
CA ALA A 170 -3.12 -16.09 14.61
C ALA A 170 -3.64 -14.83 15.32
N TRP A 171 -3.72 -13.70 14.62
CA TRP A 171 -4.37 -12.47 15.09
C TRP A 171 -5.89 -12.45 14.83
N GLY A 172 -6.44 -13.49 14.19
CA GLY A 172 -7.88 -13.64 13.99
C GLY A 172 -8.43 -13.01 12.70
N ALA A 173 -7.57 -12.71 11.73
CA ALA A 173 -8.02 -12.29 10.40
C ALA A 173 -8.78 -13.43 9.68
N THR A 174 -9.58 -13.06 8.68
CA THR A 174 -10.26 -14.01 7.77
C THR A 174 -9.48 -14.19 6.47
N ALA A 175 -9.00 -13.10 5.87
CA ALA A 175 -8.20 -13.11 4.65
C ALA A 175 -7.39 -11.81 4.52
N VAL A 176 -6.38 -11.85 3.66
CA VAL A 176 -5.57 -10.69 3.26
C VAL A 176 -5.74 -10.43 1.75
N LEU A 177 -5.91 -9.17 1.36
CA LEU A 177 -6.07 -8.73 -0.02
C LEU A 177 -4.97 -7.72 -0.39
N ALA A 178 -4.29 -7.94 -1.52
CA ALA A 178 -3.18 -7.11 -1.98
C ALA A 178 -3.27 -6.75 -3.48
N GLY A 179 -2.57 -5.69 -3.90
CA GLY A 179 -2.40 -5.24 -5.29
C GLY A 179 -0.94 -5.43 -5.74
N HIS A 180 -0.36 -4.39 -6.34
CA HIS A 180 1.05 -4.22 -6.74
C HIS A 180 1.52 -5.13 -7.88
N ASP A 181 1.25 -6.43 -7.78
CA ASP A 181 1.40 -7.33 -8.90
C ASP A 181 0.13 -7.28 -9.75
N HIS A 182 0.25 -6.77 -10.98
CA HIS A 182 -0.89 -6.55 -11.88
C HIS A 182 -1.43 -7.84 -12.50
N THR A 183 -1.96 -8.69 -11.62
CA THR A 183 -2.55 -9.99 -11.89
C THR A 183 -3.66 -10.27 -10.86
N TYR A 184 -4.45 -11.31 -11.10
CA TYR A 184 -5.30 -11.92 -10.09
C TYR A 184 -4.69 -13.24 -9.64
N GLU A 185 -4.56 -13.43 -8.33
CA GLU A 185 -4.11 -14.68 -7.74
C GLU A 185 -4.86 -14.98 -6.44
N ARG A 186 -5.26 -16.24 -6.22
CA ARG A 186 -5.74 -16.76 -4.93
C ARG A 186 -4.75 -17.79 -4.39
N ILE A 187 -4.33 -17.60 -3.15
CA ILE A 187 -3.27 -18.37 -2.49
C ILE A 187 -3.77 -18.87 -1.13
N LEU A 188 -3.48 -20.13 -0.80
CA LEU A 188 -3.78 -20.78 0.47
C LEU A 188 -2.48 -21.26 1.13
N VAL A 189 -1.97 -20.49 2.11
CA VAL A 189 -0.78 -20.84 2.89
C VAL A 189 -1.23 -21.35 4.26
N ASP A 190 -0.91 -22.61 4.56
CA ASP A 190 -1.35 -23.33 5.78
C ASP A 190 -2.87 -23.26 6.05
N GLY A 191 -3.67 -23.13 4.98
CA GLY A 191 -5.13 -23.01 5.03
C GLY A 191 -5.66 -21.59 5.26
N PHE A 192 -4.78 -20.59 5.40
CA PHE A 192 -5.16 -19.17 5.46
C PHE A 192 -5.13 -18.51 4.07
N LEU A 193 -6.05 -17.58 3.83
CA LEU A 193 -6.41 -17.08 2.51
C LEU A 193 -5.74 -15.74 2.19
N TYR A 194 -5.03 -15.69 1.07
CA TYR A 194 -4.48 -14.48 0.48
C TYR A 194 -5.00 -14.28 -0.95
N PHE A 195 -5.16 -13.03 -1.34
CA PHE A 195 -5.46 -12.63 -2.71
C PHE A 195 -4.51 -11.55 -3.22
N VAL A 196 -4.13 -11.66 -4.49
CA VAL A 196 -3.58 -10.56 -5.30
C VAL A 196 -4.67 -10.14 -6.30
N ASN A 197 -4.89 -8.84 -6.46
CA ASN A 197 -5.81 -8.29 -7.44
C ASN A 197 -5.39 -6.87 -7.87
N GLY A 198 -4.31 -6.80 -8.64
CA GLY A 198 -3.84 -5.58 -9.29
C GLY A 198 -4.33 -5.41 -10.73
N LEU A 199 -5.51 -5.93 -11.06
CA LEU A 199 -6.09 -5.85 -12.41
C LEU A 199 -7.11 -4.70 -12.57
N GLY A 200 -6.98 -3.64 -11.77
CA GLY A 200 -7.96 -2.56 -11.71
C GLY A 200 -7.99 -1.62 -12.92
N GLY A 201 -6.95 -1.60 -13.76
CA GLY A 201 -7.00 -0.91 -15.05
C GLY A 201 -5.71 -0.30 -15.59
N TYR A 202 -4.59 -0.36 -14.86
CA TYR A 202 -3.35 0.28 -15.29
C TYR A 202 -2.56 -0.52 -16.33
N THR A 203 -1.91 -1.63 -15.95
CA THR A 203 -1.24 -2.55 -16.88
C THR A 203 -1.47 -4.02 -16.45
N ILE A 204 -0.90 -5.00 -17.16
CA ILE A 204 -1.04 -6.43 -16.83
C ILE A 204 0.36 -7.07 -16.87
N TYR A 205 0.70 -7.84 -15.83
CA TYR A 205 2.00 -8.50 -15.71
C TYR A 205 1.95 -9.98 -16.11
N ALA A 206 3.12 -10.54 -16.41
CA ALA A 206 3.31 -11.97 -16.61
C ALA A 206 3.55 -12.68 -15.27
N PHE A 207 3.10 -13.94 -15.17
CA PHE A 207 3.44 -14.78 -14.02
C PHE A 207 4.84 -15.38 -14.14
N GLY A 208 5.54 -15.44 -13.01
CA GLY A 208 6.71 -16.27 -12.80
C GLY A 208 6.36 -17.69 -12.31
N VAL A 209 7.25 -18.24 -11.49
CA VAL A 209 7.09 -19.55 -10.86
C VAL A 209 5.97 -19.46 -9.80
N PRO A 210 5.00 -20.40 -9.77
CA PRO A 210 3.98 -20.41 -8.73
C PRO A 210 4.59 -20.53 -7.32
N VAL A 211 4.12 -19.70 -6.39
CA VAL A 211 4.42 -19.89 -4.96
C VAL A 211 3.68 -21.09 -4.40
N ALA A 212 4.16 -21.63 -3.27
CA ALA A 212 3.45 -22.69 -2.56
C ALA A 212 2.07 -22.19 -2.12
N GLY A 213 1.03 -23.00 -2.37
CA GLY A 213 -0.35 -22.63 -2.08
C GLY A 213 -1.05 -21.80 -3.16
N SER A 214 -0.39 -21.48 -4.28
CA SER A 214 -1.04 -20.83 -5.44
C SER A 214 -2.10 -21.76 -6.05
N GLU A 215 -3.38 -21.37 -5.97
CA GLU A 215 -4.52 -22.20 -6.41
C GLU A 215 -5.11 -21.72 -7.75
N VAL A 216 -5.27 -20.40 -7.91
CA VAL A 216 -5.82 -19.78 -9.13
C VAL A 216 -4.97 -18.57 -9.49
N ARG A 217 -4.62 -18.45 -10.78
CA ARG A 217 -3.83 -17.37 -11.35
C ARG A 217 -4.46 -16.91 -12.66
N PHE A 218 -4.63 -15.61 -12.84
CA PHE A 218 -5.21 -15.01 -14.04
C PHE A 218 -4.58 -13.65 -14.36
N ASN A 219 -4.27 -13.44 -15.63
CA ASN A 219 -3.73 -12.19 -16.18
C ASN A 219 -4.22 -11.98 -17.63
N GLY A 220 -5.44 -12.43 -17.93
CA GLY A 220 -5.97 -12.45 -19.30
C GLY A 220 -6.83 -11.23 -19.66
N ASP A 221 -7.28 -10.46 -18.67
CA ASP A 221 -8.14 -9.28 -18.81
C ASP A 221 -8.09 -8.45 -17.52
N PHE A 222 -8.52 -7.19 -17.56
CA PHE A 222 -8.74 -6.37 -16.37
C PHE A 222 -10.01 -6.78 -15.63
N GLY A 223 -10.16 -6.40 -14.36
CA GLY A 223 -11.34 -6.77 -13.57
C GLY A 223 -11.34 -6.26 -12.13
N ALA A 224 -12.39 -6.61 -11.41
CA ALA A 224 -12.54 -6.31 -9.98
C ALA A 224 -13.02 -7.54 -9.21
N MET A 225 -12.84 -7.51 -7.90
CA MET A 225 -13.37 -8.54 -7.00
C MET A 225 -14.66 -8.03 -6.37
N LEU A 226 -15.76 -8.74 -6.59
CA LEU A 226 -17.00 -8.57 -5.84
C LEU A 226 -16.91 -9.41 -4.56
N VAL A 227 -17.26 -8.81 -3.42
CA VAL A 227 -17.29 -9.47 -2.11
C VAL A 227 -18.68 -9.34 -1.51
N GLU A 228 -19.35 -10.46 -1.29
CA GLU A 228 -20.69 -10.53 -0.72
C GLU A 228 -20.61 -11.18 0.67
N ALA A 229 -21.16 -10.49 1.68
CA ALA A 229 -21.02 -10.90 3.08
C ALA A 229 -22.35 -10.89 3.85
N SER A 230 -22.47 -11.84 4.77
CA SER A 230 -23.52 -11.97 5.78
C SER A 230 -22.90 -12.64 7.02
N ASP A 231 -23.55 -12.60 8.18
CA ASP A 231 -23.02 -13.21 9.41
C ASP A 231 -22.65 -14.70 9.28
N ALA A 232 -23.25 -15.40 8.30
CA ALA A 232 -23.03 -16.82 8.04
C ALA A 232 -22.14 -17.15 6.84
N HIS A 233 -21.99 -16.23 5.87
CA HIS A 233 -21.28 -16.50 4.61
C HIS A 233 -20.48 -15.29 4.15
N LEU A 234 -19.29 -15.54 3.61
CA LEU A 234 -18.47 -14.55 2.91
C LEU A 234 -18.01 -15.14 1.58
N THR A 235 -18.32 -14.49 0.46
CA THR A 235 -17.98 -14.96 -0.89
C THR A 235 -17.19 -13.91 -1.66
N PHE A 236 -16.07 -14.32 -2.23
CA PHE A 236 -15.21 -13.55 -3.12
C PHE A 236 -15.40 -14.05 -4.55
N GLN A 237 -15.60 -13.15 -5.50
CA GLN A 237 -15.66 -13.45 -6.94
C GLN A 237 -14.77 -12.48 -7.71
N PHE A 238 -13.75 -12.97 -8.42
CA PHE A 238 -13.03 -12.12 -9.39
C PHE A 238 -13.74 -12.16 -10.74
N ILE A 239 -14.10 -10.98 -11.23
CA ILE A 239 -14.93 -10.77 -12.40
C ILE A 239 -14.21 -9.79 -13.33
N THR A 240 -14.03 -10.17 -14.59
CA THR A 240 -13.38 -9.32 -15.58
C THR A 240 -14.26 -8.13 -15.99
N GLN A 241 -13.66 -7.09 -16.60
CA GLN A 241 -14.39 -5.97 -17.21
C GLN A 241 -15.44 -6.43 -18.25
N ALA A 242 -15.26 -7.60 -18.87
CA ALA A 242 -16.23 -8.23 -19.77
C ALA A 242 -17.38 -8.97 -19.04
N GLY A 243 -17.43 -8.95 -17.71
CA GLY A 243 -18.43 -9.63 -16.88
C GLY A 243 -18.21 -11.13 -16.71
N VAL A 244 -17.02 -11.65 -17.02
CA VAL A 244 -16.70 -13.08 -16.89
C VAL A 244 -16.18 -13.37 -15.49
N VAL A 245 -16.86 -14.25 -14.75
CA VAL A 245 -16.37 -14.78 -13.46
C VAL A 245 -15.22 -15.76 -13.74
N ILE A 246 -14.06 -15.49 -13.15
CA ILE A 246 -12.85 -16.33 -13.29
C ILE A 246 -12.68 -17.27 -12.11
N ASP A 247 -13.00 -16.79 -10.91
CA ASP A 247 -12.82 -17.52 -9.65
C ASP A 247 -13.96 -17.20 -8.69
N THR A 248 -14.25 -18.14 -7.79
CA THR A 248 -15.25 -17.97 -6.73
C THR A 248 -14.78 -18.75 -5.51
N PHE A 249 -14.70 -18.08 -4.37
CA PHE A 249 -14.31 -18.70 -3.10
C PHE A 249 -15.27 -18.27 -2.00
N SER A 250 -15.81 -19.23 -1.26
CA SER A 250 -16.79 -18.97 -0.19
C SER A 250 -16.34 -19.58 1.14
N LEU A 251 -16.46 -18.78 2.19
CA LEU A 251 -16.32 -19.19 3.59
C LEU A 251 -17.70 -19.23 4.25
N ILE A 252 -17.86 -20.16 5.20
CA ILE A 252 -19.06 -20.30 6.04
C ILE A 252 -18.61 -20.10 7.48
N ALA A 253 -19.30 -19.24 8.23
CA ALA A 253 -18.95 -18.96 9.61
C ALA A 253 -19.08 -20.23 10.47
N PRO A 254 -18.16 -20.50 11.40
CA PRO A 254 -18.34 -21.57 12.37
C PRO A 254 -19.65 -21.36 13.12
N ALA A 255 -20.51 -22.38 13.15
CA ALA A 255 -21.81 -22.28 13.82
C ALA A 255 -21.62 -21.84 15.27
N THR A 256 -22.13 -20.65 15.63
CA THR A 256 -22.10 -20.17 17.02
C THR A 256 -22.75 -21.22 17.90
N PRO A 257 -22.06 -21.78 18.90
CA PRO A 257 -22.68 -22.78 19.77
C PRO A 257 -23.88 -22.11 20.45
N THR A 258 -25.07 -22.66 20.21
CA THR A 258 -26.28 -22.23 20.94
C THR A 258 -25.96 -22.33 22.43
N PRO A 259 -26.12 -21.26 23.22
CA PRO A 259 -25.80 -21.32 24.64
C PRO A 259 -26.69 -22.40 25.28
N THR A 260 -26.07 -23.52 25.67
CA THR A 260 -26.74 -24.55 26.45
C THR A 260 -27.30 -23.88 27.67
N ALA A 261 -28.63 -23.95 27.85
CA ALA A 261 -29.29 -23.32 28.98
C ALA A 261 -28.62 -23.80 30.28
N THR A 262 -27.98 -22.89 31.00
CA THR A 262 -27.37 -23.20 32.29
C THR A 262 -28.48 -23.69 33.22
N ASP A 263 -28.35 -24.93 33.70
CA ASP A 263 -29.32 -25.51 34.62
C ASP A 263 -29.56 -24.54 35.78
N THR A 264 -30.82 -24.14 35.95
CA THR A 264 -31.21 -23.23 37.04
C THR A 264 -30.87 -23.93 38.35
N PRO A 265 -30.07 -23.33 39.25
CA PRO A 265 -29.68 -23.98 40.48
C PRO A 265 -30.92 -24.30 41.31
N THR A 266 -31.18 -25.60 41.50
CA THR A 266 -32.26 -26.08 42.36
C THR A 266 -32.07 -25.51 43.76
N ALA A 267 -33.11 -24.86 44.30
CA ALA A 267 -33.04 -24.23 45.61
C ALA A 267 -32.66 -25.26 46.69
N THR A 268 -31.54 -25.03 47.38
CA THR A 268 -31.12 -25.86 48.51
C THR A 268 -32.12 -25.72 49.67
N ASP A 269 -32.60 -26.85 50.18
CA ASP A 269 -33.53 -26.87 51.31
C ASP A 269 -32.98 -26.12 52.53
N THR A 270 -33.84 -25.31 53.15
CA THR A 270 -33.49 -24.53 54.34
C THR A 270 -33.30 -25.47 55.55
N PRO A 271 -32.14 -25.43 56.26
CA PRO A 271 -31.93 -26.30 57.40
C PRO A 271 -32.90 -25.97 58.55
N THR A 272 -33.51 -27.00 59.12
CA THR A 272 -34.41 -26.87 60.27
C THR A 272 -33.59 -26.58 61.54
N ALA A 273 -34.06 -25.63 62.36
CA ALA A 273 -33.40 -25.30 63.62
C ALA A 273 -33.45 -26.47 64.61
N THR A 274 -32.30 -26.81 65.21
CA THR A 274 -32.16 -27.84 66.25
C THR A 274 -32.02 -27.18 67.63
N ASP A 275 -32.65 -27.76 68.65
CA ASP A 275 -32.79 -27.18 69.99
C ASP A 275 -31.49 -26.92 70.76
N THR A 276 -31.57 -25.93 71.66
CA THR A 276 -30.48 -25.45 72.51
C THR A 276 -30.12 -26.43 73.65
N PRO A 277 -28.85 -26.84 73.81
CA PRO A 277 -28.38 -27.54 75.01
C PRO A 277 -27.99 -26.58 76.15
N THR A 278 -28.31 -26.97 77.37
CA THR A 278 -28.07 -26.23 78.63
C THR A 278 -26.58 -26.16 79.02
N ALA A 279 -26.19 -25.10 79.73
CA ALA A 279 -24.81 -24.83 80.16
C ALA A 279 -24.21 -25.88 81.12
N THR A 280 -22.88 -25.99 81.14
CA THR A 280 -22.06 -26.67 82.15
C THR A 280 -20.72 -25.95 82.28
N ASP A 281 -20.17 -25.87 83.49
CA ASP A 281 -19.13 -24.91 83.86
C ASP A 281 -17.69 -25.22 83.40
N THR A 282 -16.99 -24.14 83.04
CA THR A 282 -15.57 -23.76 83.27
C THR A 282 -14.53 -24.87 83.57
N PRO A 283 -13.42 -24.89 82.82
CA PRO A 283 -12.14 -24.54 83.46
C PRO A 283 -11.38 -23.39 82.77
N THR A 284 -10.52 -22.72 83.54
CA THR A 284 -9.93 -21.42 83.23
C THR A 284 -8.50 -21.51 82.64
N ALA A 285 -8.26 -20.72 81.59
CA ALA A 285 -6.98 -20.16 81.09
C ALA A 285 -5.79 -21.07 80.72
N THR A 286 -5.27 -20.85 79.50
CA THR A 286 -3.83 -20.58 79.22
C THR A 286 -3.77 -19.68 77.97
N ASP A 287 -2.69 -18.91 77.82
CA ASP A 287 -2.66 -17.61 77.12
C ASP A 287 -2.62 -17.60 75.58
N THR A 288 -3.00 -16.44 75.04
CA THR A 288 -2.95 -15.95 73.65
C THR A 288 -1.50 -15.83 73.10
N PRO A 289 -1.26 -15.81 71.76
CA PRO A 289 -1.53 -14.57 70.98
C PRO A 289 -2.11 -14.75 69.56
N THR A 290 -3.15 -13.95 69.30
CA THR A 290 -3.35 -13.07 68.12
C THR A 290 -3.14 -13.64 66.70
N ALA A 291 -4.25 -13.90 66.02
CA ALA A 291 -4.32 -13.95 64.55
C ALA A 291 -4.30 -12.53 63.95
N THR A 292 -3.80 -12.39 62.72
CA THR A 292 -3.74 -11.12 61.98
C THR A 292 -5.09 -10.80 61.33
N ASP A 293 -5.57 -9.56 61.49
CA ASP A 293 -6.84 -9.13 60.90
C ASP A 293 -6.81 -9.11 59.36
N MET A 294 -7.90 -9.60 58.78
CA MET A 294 -8.22 -9.47 57.36
C MET A 294 -8.96 -8.15 57.13
N PRO A 295 -8.47 -7.22 56.29
CA PRO A 295 -9.18 -5.98 56.02
C PRO A 295 -10.47 -6.24 55.22
N THR A 296 -11.58 -5.73 55.74
CA THR A 296 -12.91 -5.73 55.11
C THR A 296 -13.01 -4.74 53.94
N ALA A 297 -14.09 -4.89 53.16
CA ALA A 297 -14.35 -4.18 51.90
C ALA A 297 -14.20 -2.65 51.96
N THR A 298 -13.75 -2.09 50.83
CA THR A 298 -13.66 -0.64 50.59
C THR A 298 -14.98 -0.11 50.05
N ASP A 299 -15.54 0.90 50.73
CA ASP A 299 -16.73 1.62 50.27
C ASP A 299 -16.47 2.52 49.05
N THR A 300 -17.52 2.74 48.26
CA THR A 300 -17.54 3.61 47.09
C THR A 300 -17.30 5.09 47.47
N PRO A 301 -16.39 5.83 46.80
CA PRO A 301 -16.23 7.26 47.05
C PRO A 301 -17.37 8.07 46.43
N THR A 302 -18.01 8.89 47.27
CA THR A 302 -19.02 9.90 46.90
C THR A 302 -18.42 11.01 46.02
N ALA A 303 -19.26 11.65 45.20
CA ALA A 303 -18.88 12.80 44.40
C ALA A 303 -18.39 13.99 45.26
N THR A 304 -17.39 14.71 44.76
CA THR A 304 -16.81 15.91 45.39
C THR A 304 -17.08 17.14 44.54
N ASP A 305 -17.38 18.27 45.18
CA ASP A 305 -17.85 19.50 44.54
C ASP A 305 -16.87 20.18 43.58
N MET A 306 -17.45 20.90 42.62
CA MET A 306 -16.79 21.76 41.64
C MET A 306 -16.22 23.04 42.27
N PRO A 307 -14.91 23.32 42.17
CA PRO A 307 -14.35 24.65 42.44
C PRO A 307 -14.58 25.61 41.26
N THR A 308 -14.85 26.86 41.59
CA THR A 308 -15.19 27.97 40.68
C THR A 308 -14.03 28.50 39.86
N ALA A 309 -14.36 29.13 38.71
CA ALA A 309 -13.41 29.83 37.85
C ALA A 309 -12.74 31.05 38.52
N THR A 310 -11.47 31.31 38.19
CA THR A 310 -10.75 32.53 38.56
C THR A 310 -9.75 32.97 37.47
N ASP A 311 -9.99 34.18 36.96
CA ASP A 311 -9.11 35.20 36.39
C ASP A 311 -8.06 34.92 35.30
N THR A 312 -8.29 35.61 34.17
CA THR A 312 -7.35 35.93 33.10
C THR A 312 -6.23 36.87 33.54
N PRO A 313 -4.95 36.58 33.23
CA PRO A 313 -3.88 37.58 33.27
C PRO A 313 -3.71 38.30 31.92
N THR A 314 -3.66 39.63 31.98
CA THR A 314 -3.53 40.57 30.85
C THR A 314 -2.07 40.67 30.33
N ALA A 315 -1.89 41.04 29.06
CA ALA A 315 -0.58 41.26 28.42
C ALA A 315 0.25 42.41 29.04
N THR A 316 1.58 42.20 29.18
CA THR A 316 2.67 43.14 29.58
C THR A 316 4.00 42.36 29.48
N ASP A 317 5.11 42.77 28.86
CA ASP A 317 5.44 43.92 27.98
C ASP A 317 6.65 43.56 27.06
N THR A 318 7.08 44.47 26.17
CA THR A 318 8.24 44.32 25.26
C THR A 318 9.56 44.79 25.91
N PRO A 319 10.65 44.00 25.91
CA PRO A 319 11.98 44.51 26.25
C PRO A 319 12.54 45.38 25.11
N THR A 320 12.71 46.66 25.38
CA THR A 320 13.32 47.64 24.45
C THR A 320 14.81 47.82 24.76
N ALA A 321 15.63 47.90 23.70
CA ALA A 321 16.98 48.47 23.59
C ALA A 321 18.05 48.25 24.68
N THR A 322 19.29 48.05 24.24
CA THR A 322 20.49 48.43 24.99
C THR A 322 21.35 49.30 24.10
N ASP A 323 21.82 50.42 24.64
CA ASP A 323 22.43 51.53 23.88
C ASP A 323 23.83 51.24 23.32
N THR A 324 24.13 51.95 22.22
CA THR A 324 25.47 52.11 21.62
C THR A 324 26.25 53.23 22.33
N PRO A 325 27.59 53.20 22.37
CA PRO A 325 28.36 54.27 21.69
C PRO A 325 29.61 53.76 20.93
N THR A 326 29.83 54.10 19.65
CA THR A 326 30.68 55.25 19.17
C THR A 326 32.17 54.88 19.04
N ALA A 327 32.94 55.19 17.99
CA ALA A 327 32.74 55.68 16.60
C ALA A 327 34.05 55.33 15.80
N THR A 328 34.18 55.51 14.48
CA THR A 328 34.41 56.81 13.80
C THR A 328 34.41 56.61 12.27
N ASP A 329 34.02 57.68 11.56
CA ASP A 329 33.97 57.98 10.11
C ASP A 329 35.10 57.39 9.24
N THR A 330 34.97 57.19 7.91
CA THR A 330 34.58 58.19 6.90
C THR A 330 34.07 57.63 5.55
N THR A 331 33.22 58.43 4.89
CA THR A 331 33.05 58.71 3.42
C THR A 331 33.90 57.92 2.38
N ASP A 332 33.44 57.59 1.16
CA ASP A 332 32.59 58.35 0.21
C ASP A 332 31.85 57.46 -0.83
N THR A 333 30.90 58.07 -1.56
CA THR A 333 30.28 57.52 -2.79
C THR A 333 31.05 57.94 -4.05
N PRO A 334 31.03 57.15 -5.15
CA PRO A 334 30.82 57.80 -6.46
C PRO A 334 29.86 57.07 -7.41
N THR A 335 29.36 57.83 -8.38
CA THR A 335 28.42 57.44 -9.45
C THR A 335 29.16 57.11 -10.77
N ALA A 336 28.41 56.71 -11.82
CA ALA A 336 28.83 55.98 -13.02
C ALA A 336 29.58 56.74 -14.17
N THR A 337 29.73 56.04 -15.31
CA THR A 337 30.27 56.43 -16.66
C THR A 337 31.81 56.46 -16.78
N ASP A 338 32.49 55.98 -17.84
CA ASP A 338 32.28 56.10 -19.31
C ASP A 338 32.73 54.90 -20.20
N MET A 339 32.44 54.99 -21.52
CA MET A 339 32.71 54.02 -22.63
C MET A 339 33.02 54.81 -23.93
N PRO A 340 34.10 54.54 -24.73
CA PRO A 340 34.21 53.41 -25.68
C PRO A 340 35.66 52.78 -25.72
N THR A 341 36.21 52.00 -26.67
CA THR A 341 36.03 51.88 -28.15
C THR A 341 36.53 50.52 -28.71
N ALA A 342 36.13 50.17 -29.95
CA ALA A 342 36.30 48.87 -30.63
C ALA A 342 37.62 48.68 -31.44
N THR A 343 37.67 47.66 -32.33
CA THR A 343 38.68 47.24 -33.36
C THR A 343 39.35 45.88 -33.01
N ASP A 344 39.49 44.83 -33.83
CA ASP A 344 38.93 44.41 -35.14
C ASP A 344 39.03 42.85 -35.28
N THR A 345 38.41 42.24 -36.30
CA THR A 345 38.47 40.78 -36.60
C THR A 345 39.44 40.45 -37.78
N PRO A 346 39.65 39.19 -38.26
CA PRO A 346 41.01 38.66 -38.46
C PRO A 346 41.41 38.47 -39.95
N THR A 347 42.64 38.01 -40.21
CA THR A 347 43.04 37.43 -41.51
C THR A 347 44.09 36.33 -41.31
N ALA A 348 44.02 35.26 -42.11
CA ALA A 348 44.82 34.04 -41.98
C ALA A 348 45.97 33.97 -43.02
N THR A 349 47.03 33.19 -42.76
CA THR A 349 47.83 32.52 -43.82
C THR A 349 48.64 31.30 -43.30
N ASP A 350 48.41 30.15 -43.92
CA ASP A 350 49.24 28.98 -44.29
C ASP A 350 50.37 28.37 -43.40
N MET A 351 50.15 27.09 -43.07
CA MET A 351 50.96 25.88 -43.33
C MET A 351 52.51 25.88 -43.18
N PRO A 352 53.04 24.83 -42.51
CA PRO A 352 54.20 24.08 -43.01
C PRO A 352 53.91 22.58 -43.25
N THR A 353 54.73 21.96 -44.11
CA THR A 353 54.52 20.63 -44.69
C THR A 353 55.05 19.47 -43.81
N ALA A 354 54.45 18.29 -44.03
CA ALA A 354 54.67 16.98 -43.39
C ALA A 354 56.12 16.51 -43.09
N THR A 355 56.24 15.59 -42.12
CA THR A 355 57.12 14.39 -42.19
C THR A 355 56.61 13.27 -41.26
N ASP A 356 56.67 12.05 -41.79
CA ASP A 356 56.60 10.69 -41.21
C ASP A 356 55.34 10.13 -40.48
N THR A 357 54.85 9.06 -41.13
CA THR A 357 53.75 8.15 -40.80
C THR A 357 54.04 7.25 -39.59
N PRO A 358 53.22 7.27 -38.52
CA PRO A 358 53.00 6.09 -37.69
C PRO A 358 52.05 5.12 -38.42
N THR A 359 52.34 3.82 -38.30
CA THR A 359 51.54 2.71 -38.83
C THR A 359 50.05 2.88 -38.56
N ALA A 360 49.20 2.49 -39.51
CA ALA A 360 47.76 2.44 -39.31
C ALA A 360 47.41 1.55 -38.11
N THR A 361 47.07 2.18 -36.99
CA THR A 361 46.28 1.54 -35.94
C THR A 361 44.90 1.30 -36.53
N ASP A 362 44.34 0.10 -36.29
CA ASP A 362 42.99 -0.22 -36.73
C ASP A 362 42.03 0.90 -36.29
N THR A 363 41.31 1.45 -37.27
CA THR A 363 40.21 2.36 -36.96
C THR A 363 39.24 1.54 -36.12
N PRO A 364 38.91 1.94 -34.87
CA PRO A 364 37.89 1.23 -34.14
C PRO A 364 36.62 1.30 -34.99
N THR A 365 36.17 0.13 -35.45
CA THR A 365 34.83 -0.02 -36.00
C THR A 365 33.89 0.69 -35.04
N PRO A 366 33.02 1.61 -35.49
CA PRO A 366 32.06 2.24 -34.59
C PRO A 366 31.34 1.12 -33.86
N LEU A 367 31.41 1.14 -32.51
CA LEU A 367 30.63 0.21 -31.69
C LEU A 367 29.20 0.25 -32.23
N PRO A 368 28.61 -0.89 -32.62
CA PRO A 368 27.21 -0.89 -33.01
C PRO A 368 26.45 -0.33 -31.80
N CYS A 369 25.57 0.64 -32.03
CA CYS A 369 24.85 1.27 -30.92
C CYS A 369 24.17 0.18 -30.08
N CYS A 370 24.36 0.24 -28.77
CA CYS A 370 23.79 -0.68 -27.78
C CYS A 370 24.54 -2.00 -27.49
N ASP A 371 25.82 -2.14 -27.88
CA ASP A 371 26.78 -3.08 -27.26
C ASP A 371 27.63 -2.29 -26.23
N PHE A 372 27.40 -2.52 -24.94
CA PHE A 372 28.08 -1.86 -23.82
C PHE A 372 29.07 -2.76 -23.09
N ASN A 373 28.92 -4.09 -23.20
CA ASN A 373 29.83 -5.04 -22.57
C ASN A 373 31.08 -5.33 -23.45
N GLY A 374 31.00 -5.06 -24.76
CA GLY A 374 32.06 -5.24 -25.75
C GLY A 374 32.22 -6.66 -26.31
N ASP A 375 31.22 -7.54 -26.17
CA ASP A 375 31.26 -8.93 -26.63
C ASP A 375 30.84 -9.12 -28.11
N GLY A 376 30.24 -8.10 -28.72
CA GLY A 376 29.82 -8.08 -30.12
C GLY A 376 28.41 -8.61 -30.39
N GLU A 377 27.66 -9.01 -29.36
CA GLU A 377 26.22 -9.21 -29.41
C GLU A 377 25.48 -7.96 -28.87
N GLN A 378 24.15 -8.01 -28.82
CA GLN A 378 23.32 -7.00 -28.18
C GLN A 378 22.28 -7.79 -27.41
N ASP A 379 22.34 -7.80 -26.07
CA ASP A 379 21.55 -8.73 -25.27
C ASP A 379 21.15 -8.20 -23.88
N VAL A 380 20.79 -9.12 -22.97
CA VAL A 380 20.37 -8.80 -21.61
C VAL A 380 21.49 -8.15 -20.78
N ALA A 381 22.78 -8.45 -21.04
CA ALA A 381 23.90 -7.84 -20.35
C ALA A 381 24.02 -6.33 -20.67
N ASP A 382 23.75 -5.93 -21.91
CA ASP A 382 23.74 -4.52 -22.33
C ASP A 382 22.60 -3.74 -21.67
N ILE A 383 21.41 -4.37 -21.61
CA ILE A 383 20.25 -3.84 -20.89
C ILE A 383 20.58 -3.65 -19.40
N GLN A 384 21.28 -4.62 -18.78
CA GLN A 384 21.70 -4.54 -17.38
C GLN A 384 22.71 -3.41 -17.13
N ILE A 385 23.59 -3.10 -18.09
CA ILE A 385 24.55 -1.99 -17.96
C ILE A 385 23.83 -0.63 -17.97
N VAL A 386 22.84 -0.45 -18.85
CA VAL A 386 22.03 0.79 -18.88
C VAL A 386 21.12 0.88 -17.66
N ALA A 387 20.47 -0.22 -17.26
CA ALA A 387 19.64 -0.27 -16.05
C ALA A 387 20.44 -0.02 -14.76
N ALA A 388 21.73 -0.39 -14.71
CA ALA A 388 22.61 -0.06 -13.59
C ALA A 388 22.92 1.45 -13.47
N ALA A 389 22.64 2.23 -14.51
CA ALA A 389 22.76 3.69 -14.52
C ALA A 389 21.41 4.41 -14.31
N TRP A 390 20.34 3.70 -13.94
CA TRP A 390 19.00 4.27 -13.72
C TRP A 390 19.00 5.52 -12.82
N MET A 391 18.28 6.56 -13.23
CA MET A 391 18.22 7.88 -12.59
C MET A 391 19.57 8.63 -12.47
N SER A 392 20.61 8.17 -13.16
CA SER A 392 21.89 8.87 -13.27
C SER A 392 21.84 9.97 -14.36
N PRO A 393 22.56 11.09 -14.20
CA PRO A 393 22.78 12.08 -15.27
C PRO A 393 23.93 11.68 -16.23
N ASP A 394 24.20 10.38 -16.40
CA ASP A 394 25.30 9.90 -17.23
C ASP A 394 24.90 9.90 -18.72
N ALA A 395 25.29 10.96 -19.42
CA ALA A 395 25.03 11.19 -20.84
C ALA A 395 25.58 10.10 -21.81
N ARG A 396 26.23 9.04 -21.31
CA ARG A 396 26.57 7.84 -22.08
C ARG A 396 25.38 6.88 -22.24
N TYR A 397 24.39 7.00 -21.36
CA TYR A 397 23.22 6.12 -21.25
C TYR A 397 21.88 6.86 -21.39
N ASP A 398 21.89 8.20 -21.42
CA ASP A 398 20.74 9.05 -21.80
C ASP A 398 20.72 9.17 -23.34
N PHE A 399 19.89 8.35 -23.99
CA PHE A 399 19.73 8.31 -25.45
C PHE A 399 18.65 9.26 -25.95
N ASN A 400 17.69 9.62 -25.09
CA ASN A 400 16.60 10.52 -25.42
C ASN A 400 16.96 12.01 -25.22
N GLY A 401 18.00 12.31 -24.44
CA GLY A 401 18.59 13.62 -24.22
C GLY A 401 17.89 14.47 -23.15
N ASN A 402 17.13 13.86 -22.24
CA ASN A 402 16.38 14.57 -21.19
C ASN A 402 17.23 14.91 -19.94
N GLY A 403 18.47 14.39 -19.85
CA GLY A 403 19.40 14.61 -18.74
C GLY A 403 19.34 13.56 -17.64
N VAL A 404 18.58 12.47 -17.80
CA VAL A 404 18.48 11.37 -16.82
C VAL A 404 18.22 10.02 -17.49
N VAL A 405 18.94 8.97 -17.08
CA VAL A 405 18.73 7.62 -17.61
C VAL A 405 17.40 7.05 -17.11
N ASP A 406 16.48 6.73 -18.02
CA ASP A 406 15.13 6.25 -17.71
C ASP A 406 14.66 5.06 -18.59
N ILE A 407 13.35 4.76 -18.55
CA ILE A 407 12.75 3.63 -19.29
C ILE A 407 12.83 3.78 -20.81
N TYR A 408 12.82 5.01 -21.33
CA TYR A 408 12.92 5.28 -22.76
C TYR A 408 14.33 4.95 -23.26
N ASP A 409 15.35 5.16 -22.42
CA ASP A 409 16.74 4.83 -22.74
C ASP A 409 16.99 3.32 -22.77
N ILE A 410 16.44 2.59 -21.78
CA ILE A 410 16.40 1.11 -21.84
C ILE A 410 15.65 0.65 -23.10
N GLY A 411 14.56 1.33 -23.46
CA GLY A 411 13.79 1.08 -24.68
C GLY A 411 14.61 1.19 -25.97
N VAL A 412 15.60 2.09 -26.03
CA VAL A 412 16.52 2.21 -27.18
C VAL A 412 17.41 0.97 -27.32
N VAL A 413 17.95 0.44 -26.22
CA VAL A 413 18.74 -0.81 -26.19
C VAL A 413 17.90 -2.00 -26.65
N VAL A 414 16.69 -2.14 -26.09
CA VAL A 414 15.74 -3.21 -26.45
C VAL A 414 15.31 -3.11 -27.92
N ALA A 415 15.17 -1.91 -28.48
CA ALA A 415 14.82 -1.71 -29.90
C ALA A 415 15.99 -2.02 -30.87
N ALA A 416 17.24 -1.90 -30.41
CA ALA A 416 18.42 -2.30 -31.17
C ALA A 416 18.61 -3.83 -31.21
N TRP A 417 18.19 -4.53 -30.14
CA TRP A 417 18.35 -5.97 -29.95
C TRP A 417 17.84 -6.81 -31.14
N LYS A 418 18.78 -7.37 -31.90
CA LYS A 418 18.46 -8.31 -32.99
C LYS A 418 18.31 -9.73 -32.45
N MET A 419 17.07 -10.15 -32.20
CA MET A 419 16.78 -11.55 -31.89
C MET A 419 17.35 -12.50 -32.97
N PRO A 420 18.11 -13.55 -32.61
CA PRO A 420 18.55 -14.56 -33.56
C PRO A 420 17.37 -15.40 -34.06
N LEU A 421 17.07 -15.31 -35.36
CA LEU A 421 15.97 -16.02 -36.04
C LEU A 421 16.25 -17.54 -36.22
N THR A 422 16.39 -18.32 -35.14
CA THR A 422 16.62 -19.78 -35.24
C THR A 422 15.92 -20.67 -34.21
N THR A 423 14.61 -20.52 -33.98
CA THR A 423 13.76 -21.68 -33.61
C THR A 423 12.29 -21.48 -34.00
N PRO A 424 11.63 -22.42 -34.72
CA PRO A 424 10.20 -22.34 -34.97
C PRO A 424 9.39 -22.77 -33.74
N ILE A 425 8.50 -21.92 -33.25
CA ILE A 425 7.46 -22.31 -32.29
C ILE A 425 6.45 -23.19 -33.04
N VAL A 426 6.51 -24.51 -32.81
CA VAL A 426 5.48 -25.44 -33.28
C VAL A 426 4.32 -25.39 -32.30
N SER A 427 3.21 -24.77 -32.69
CA SER A 427 1.97 -24.76 -31.92
C SER A 427 1.42 -26.19 -31.74
N GLN A 428 1.32 -26.66 -30.50
CA GLN A 428 0.54 -27.87 -30.17
C GLN A 428 -0.96 -27.55 -30.05
N ALA A 429 -1.54 -27.08 -31.15
CA ALA A 429 -2.98 -26.91 -31.30
C ALA A 429 -3.38 -27.28 -32.74
N ASP A 430 -3.41 -28.59 -33.04
CA ASP A 430 -4.34 -29.25 -33.99
C ASP A 430 -3.91 -30.69 -34.35
N LYS A 431 -4.18 -31.66 -33.46
CA LYS A 431 -4.29 -33.10 -33.82
C LYS A 431 -5.37 -33.84 -33.02
N ALA A 432 -6.59 -33.30 -33.04
CA ALA A 432 -7.78 -33.93 -32.46
C ALA A 432 -8.92 -34.13 -33.46
N ASN A 433 -8.65 -34.66 -34.66
CA ASN A 433 -9.65 -35.37 -35.48
C ASN A 433 -9.01 -36.13 -36.66
N HIS A 434 -8.85 -37.45 -36.52
CA HIS A 434 -9.21 -38.47 -37.53
C HIS A 434 -8.69 -39.87 -37.12
N ARG A 435 -9.53 -40.64 -36.43
CA ARG A 435 -9.57 -42.10 -36.58
C ARG A 435 -11.01 -42.52 -36.89
N ARG A 436 -11.28 -42.85 -38.14
CA ARG A 436 -12.35 -43.79 -38.51
C ARG A 436 -11.70 -45.05 -39.07
N TYR A 437 -12.22 -46.18 -38.63
CA TYR A 437 -11.81 -47.50 -39.04
C TYR A 437 -12.07 -47.74 -40.54
N SER A 438 -11.16 -48.44 -41.21
CA SER A 438 -11.47 -49.39 -42.28
C SER A 438 -10.28 -50.32 -42.52
N VAL A 439 -10.55 -51.63 -42.42
CA VAL A 439 -9.67 -52.80 -42.60
C VAL A 439 -8.58 -52.95 -41.53
#